data_AF-A0A521URH8-F1
#
_entry.id   AF-A0A521URH8-F1
#
_cell.length_a   1.000
_cell.length_b   1.000
_cell.length_c   1.000
_cell.angle_alpha   90.00
_cell.angle_beta   90.00
_cell.angle_gamma   90.00
#
_symmetry.space_group_name_H-M   'P 1'
#
loop_
_entity.id
_entity.type
_entity.pdbx_description
1 polymer ?
#
loop_
_entity_poly.entity_id
_entity_poly.type
_entity_poly.pdbx_seq_one_letter_code
_entity_poly.pdbx_strand_id
1 'polypeptide(L)'
;GFVIGGSGGRAVLLARDPDTGSFSGPAFYTIASASIGFQAGIEKSEVVMLVMTEKGLNSLLSSQLKLGGEASIAAGPVGIGAEKSITTDVVAFSRAKGIYGGVNLDGTAVTVNDEWNKRYYGKAVTPTDILVRRSVMNPNAEKLLEIIAQASIK
;
A
#
# COMPACT_ATOMS: atom_id res chain seq x y z
N GLY A 1 28.04 7.86 -12.57
CA GLY A 1 28.35 7.43 -11.19
C GLY A 1 27.06 7.08 -10.50
N PHE A 2 27.13 6.46 -9.32
CA PHE A 2 25.95 6.18 -8.50
C PHE A 2 25.65 7.35 -7.56
N VAL A 3 24.37 7.57 -7.27
CA VAL A 3 23.85 8.52 -6.29
C VAL A 3 22.97 7.77 -5.30
N ILE A 4 23.09 8.10 -4.02
CA ILE A 4 22.19 7.62 -2.96
C ILE A 4 21.01 8.59 -2.89
N GLY A 5 19.79 8.07 -3.00
CA GLY A 5 18.54 8.81 -2.90
C GLY A 5 17.65 8.29 -1.78
N GLY A 6 16.65 9.08 -1.43
CA GLY A 6 15.58 8.68 -0.53
C GLY A 6 14.25 9.29 -0.96
N SER A 7 13.16 8.56 -0.76
CA SER A 7 11.80 9.04 -1.01
C SER A 7 10.92 8.81 0.22
N GLY A 8 9.83 9.59 0.32
CA GLY A 8 8.90 9.51 1.43
C GLY A 8 7.49 9.90 0.99
N GLY A 9 6.48 9.33 1.65
CA GLY A 9 5.08 9.53 1.30
C GLY A 9 4.11 9.10 2.40
N ARG A 10 2.82 9.21 2.10
CA ARG A 10 1.73 8.64 2.90
C ARG A 10 0.99 7.61 2.06
N ALA A 11 0.49 6.57 2.71
CA ALA A 11 -0.40 5.57 2.13
C ALA A 11 -1.63 5.36 3.01
N VAL A 12 -2.65 4.73 2.42
CA VAL A 12 -3.81 4.19 3.13
C VAL A 12 -3.94 2.71 2.81
N LEU A 13 -4.23 1.91 3.83
CA LEU A 13 -4.64 0.52 3.66
C LEU A 13 -6.16 0.43 3.75
N LEU A 14 -6.74 -0.30 2.81
CA LEU A 14 -8.13 -0.72 2.80
C LEU A 14 -8.15 -2.24 2.83
N ALA A 15 -9.00 -2.83 3.68
CA ALA A 15 -9.17 -4.27 3.75
C ALA A 15 -10.52 -4.65 3.12
N ARG A 16 -10.47 -5.59 2.16
CA ARG A 16 -11.67 -6.21 1.59
C ARG A 16 -12.09 -7.39 2.46
N ASP A 17 -13.37 -7.42 2.79
CA ASP A 17 -14.05 -8.52 3.42
C ASP A 17 -14.28 -9.66 2.40
N PRO A 18 -13.86 -10.90 2.65
CA PRO A 18 -14.00 -11.98 1.68
C PRO A 18 -15.44 -12.47 1.52
N ASP A 19 -16.23 -12.45 2.60
CA ASP A 19 -17.58 -13.03 2.65
C ASP A 19 -18.64 -12.09 2.08
N THR A 20 -18.53 -10.79 2.38
CA THR A 20 -19.46 -9.74 1.92
C THR A 20 -18.93 -8.95 0.72
N GLY A 21 -17.65 -9.09 0.38
CA GLY A 21 -16.98 -8.31 -0.67
C GLY A 21 -16.78 -6.83 -0.35
N SER A 22 -17.22 -6.36 0.81
CA SER A 22 -17.19 -4.95 1.25
C SER A 22 -15.78 -4.47 1.60
N PHE A 23 -15.55 -3.15 1.59
CA PHE A 23 -14.26 -2.56 1.96
C PHE A 23 -14.35 -1.81 3.29
N SER A 24 -13.25 -1.83 4.04
CA SER A 24 -13.09 -1.15 5.34
C SER A 24 -11.77 -0.38 5.40
N GLY A 25 -11.73 0.71 6.19
CA GLY A 25 -10.60 1.63 6.29
C GLY A 25 -11.02 3.11 6.24
N PRO A 26 -10.10 4.04 5.91
CA PRO A 26 -8.66 3.84 5.71
C PRO A 26 -7.86 3.79 7.01
N ALA A 27 -6.95 2.81 7.12
CA ALA A 27 -5.84 2.89 8.07
C ALA A 27 -4.66 3.63 7.43
N PHE A 28 -4.06 4.59 8.12
CA PHE A 28 -3.01 5.48 7.59
C PHE A 28 -1.60 4.97 7.87
N TYR A 29 -0.74 5.11 6.87
CA TYR A 29 0.66 4.68 6.90
C TYR A 29 1.59 5.76 6.35
N THR A 30 2.84 5.74 6.80
CA THR A 30 3.96 6.48 6.21
C THR A 30 4.78 5.51 5.34
N ILE A 31 5.20 5.97 4.17
CA ILE A 31 6.16 5.26 3.31
C ILE A 31 7.50 5.98 3.40
N ALA A 32 8.60 5.23 3.53
CA ALA A 32 9.97 5.72 3.36
C ALA A 32 10.82 4.68 2.62
N SER A 33 11.55 5.09 1.58
CA SER A 33 12.39 4.21 0.77
C SER A 33 13.81 4.78 0.64
N ALA A 34 14.81 3.91 0.72
CA ALA A 34 16.18 4.23 0.31
C ALA A 34 16.44 3.71 -1.11
N SER A 35 17.16 4.46 -1.94
CA SER A 35 17.46 4.07 -3.31
C SER A 35 18.91 4.36 -3.71
N ILE A 36 19.42 3.59 -4.67
CA ILE A 36 20.75 3.79 -5.28
C ILE A 36 20.54 3.77 -6.79
N GLY A 37 20.94 4.83 -7.48
CA GLY A 37 20.62 5.00 -8.91
C GLY A 37 21.65 5.83 -9.69
N PHE A 38 21.52 5.84 -11.01
CA PHE A 38 22.43 6.55 -11.92
C PHE A 38 22.03 8.01 -12.22
N GLN A 39 20.83 8.44 -11.82
CA GLN A 39 20.32 9.79 -12.03
C GLN A 39 19.61 10.28 -10.76
N ALA A 40 19.74 11.56 -10.45
CA ALA A 40 19.02 12.22 -9.38
C ALA A 40 17.91 13.12 -9.96
N GLY A 41 16.69 12.99 -9.45
CA GLY A 41 15.54 13.78 -9.88
C GLY A 41 14.40 13.70 -8.87
N ILE A 42 13.58 14.76 -8.80
CA ILE A 42 12.39 14.79 -7.94
C ILE A 42 11.21 14.26 -8.76
N GLU A 43 11.01 12.94 -8.73
CA GLU A 43 9.83 12.32 -9.31
C GLU A 43 8.68 12.22 -8.29
N LYS A 44 7.44 12.45 -8.76
CA LYS A 44 6.22 12.06 -8.05
C LYS A 44 5.61 10.89 -8.80
N SER A 45 5.51 9.74 -8.14
CA SER A 45 4.88 8.53 -8.66
C SER A 45 3.73 8.11 -7.75
N GLU A 46 2.67 7.57 -8.35
CA GLU A 46 1.51 7.03 -7.65
C GLU A 46 1.59 5.49 -7.72
N VAL A 47 1.41 4.82 -6.59
CA VAL A 47 1.57 3.36 -6.48
C VAL A 47 0.36 2.75 -5.79
N VAL A 48 -0.24 1.73 -6.41
CA VAL A 48 -1.21 0.84 -5.78
C VAL A 48 -0.49 -0.46 -5.42
N MET A 49 -0.70 -0.97 -4.21
CA MET A 49 -0.10 -2.22 -3.74
C MET A 49 -1.21 -3.18 -3.32
N LEU A 50 -1.19 -4.40 -3.86
CA LEU A 50 -2.02 -5.51 -3.44
C LEU A 50 -1.20 -6.39 -2.50
N VAL A 51 -1.72 -6.65 -1.30
CA VAL A 51 -1.08 -7.52 -0.30
C VAL A 51 -1.68 -8.91 -0.46
N MET A 52 -0.86 -9.86 -0.92
CA MET A 52 -1.33 -11.18 -1.39
C MET A 52 -1.27 -12.25 -0.30
N THR A 53 -0.51 -12.02 0.79
CA THR A 53 -0.29 -13.00 1.85
C THR A 53 -0.78 -12.50 3.21
N GLU A 54 -1.32 -13.42 4.03
CA GLU A 54 -1.68 -13.13 5.42
C GLU A 54 -0.48 -12.60 6.22
N LYS A 55 0.72 -13.10 5.94
CA LYS A 55 1.99 -12.60 6.49
C LYS A 55 2.16 -11.10 6.24
N GLY A 56 2.04 -10.65 4.98
CA GLY A 56 2.15 -9.24 4.62
C GLY A 56 1.08 -8.37 5.28
N LEU A 57 -0.16 -8.89 5.36
CA LEU A 57 -1.27 -8.20 6.03
C LEU A 57 -1.04 -8.08 7.54
N ASN A 58 -0.63 -9.15 8.22
CA ASN A 58 -0.37 -9.18 9.65
C ASN A 58 0.80 -8.28 10.07
N SER A 59 1.83 -8.16 9.23
CA SER A 59 2.90 -7.17 9.37
C SER A 59 2.35 -5.72 9.35
N LEU A 60 1.52 -5.38 8.36
CA LEU A 60 0.87 -4.07 8.29
C LEU A 60 -0.12 -3.81 9.44
N LEU A 61 -0.85 -4.83 9.90
CA LEU A 61 -1.79 -4.73 11.01
C LEU A 61 -1.09 -4.51 12.37
N SER A 62 0.13 -5.03 12.52
CA SER A 62 0.88 -4.96 13.78
C SER A 62 1.74 -3.70 13.93
N SER A 63 2.50 -3.29 12.91
CA SER A 63 3.34 -2.08 12.99
C SER A 63 3.93 -1.60 11.66
N GLN A 64 4.49 -2.51 10.85
CA GLN A 64 5.20 -2.16 9.62
C GLN A 64 5.38 -3.35 8.67
N LEU A 65 5.70 -3.05 7.42
CA LEU A 65 6.11 -3.99 6.39
C LEU A 65 7.37 -3.47 5.69
N LYS A 66 8.46 -4.26 5.63
CA LYS A 66 9.64 -3.94 4.80
C LYS A 66 9.65 -4.71 3.48
N LEU A 67 9.48 -3.98 2.38
CA LEU A 67 9.47 -4.49 1.01
C LEU A 67 10.91 -4.74 0.52
N GLY A 68 11.14 -5.86 -0.15
CA GLY A 68 12.47 -6.29 -0.59
C GLY A 68 13.37 -6.84 0.53
N GLY A 69 12.80 -7.15 1.71
CA GLY A 69 13.55 -7.64 2.86
C GLY A 69 12.76 -8.59 3.75
N GLU A 70 11.68 -8.10 4.39
CA GLU A 70 10.80 -8.94 5.21
C GLU A 70 9.67 -9.54 4.36
N ALA A 71 9.20 -8.78 3.38
CA ALA A 71 8.20 -9.17 2.41
C ALA A 71 8.75 -9.07 0.99
N SER A 72 8.45 -10.09 0.20
CA SER A 72 8.74 -10.13 -1.24
C SER A 72 7.83 -9.16 -2.00
N ILE A 73 8.36 -8.50 -3.02
CA ILE A 73 7.61 -7.56 -3.86
C ILE A 73 7.85 -7.85 -5.34
N ALA A 74 6.83 -7.68 -6.17
CA ALA A 74 6.95 -7.71 -7.62
C ALA A 74 6.16 -6.57 -8.27
N ALA A 75 6.64 -6.10 -9.42
CA ALA A 75 5.83 -5.27 -10.30
C ALA A 75 4.65 -6.10 -10.86
N GLY A 76 3.44 -5.55 -10.83
CA GLY A 76 2.26 -6.20 -11.37
C GLY A 76 2.34 -6.44 -12.87
N PRO A 77 1.80 -7.55 -13.39
CA PRO A 77 1.82 -7.85 -14.81
C PRO A 77 0.99 -6.83 -15.59
N VAL A 78 1.48 -6.46 -16.79
CA VAL A 78 0.83 -5.50 -17.68
C VAL A 78 0.74 -6.08 -19.10
N GLY A 79 -0.41 -5.89 -19.76
CA GLY A 79 -0.66 -6.35 -21.13
C GLY A 79 -1.29 -7.75 -21.23
N ILE A 80 -1.30 -8.28 -22.44
CA ILE A 80 -1.94 -9.56 -22.79
C ILE A 80 -1.06 -10.71 -22.26
N GLY A 81 -1.67 -11.69 -21.57
CA GLY A 81 -0.94 -12.78 -20.90
C GLY A 81 -0.56 -12.49 -19.44
N ALA A 82 -1.33 -11.64 -18.75
CA ALA A 82 -1.14 -11.30 -17.34
C ALA A 82 -1.40 -12.46 -16.36
N GLU A 83 -1.93 -13.60 -16.81
CA GLU A 83 -2.24 -14.82 -16.03
C GLU A 83 -0.98 -15.61 -15.61
N LYS A 84 0.01 -14.93 -15.01
CA LYS A 84 1.10 -15.58 -14.29
C LYS A 84 0.71 -15.71 -12.83
N SER A 85 0.81 -16.92 -12.27
CA SER A 85 0.65 -17.15 -10.83
C SER A 85 1.69 -16.35 -10.05
N ILE A 86 1.28 -15.25 -9.41
CA ILE A 86 2.20 -14.37 -8.68
C ILE A 86 2.35 -14.89 -7.25
N THR A 87 3.55 -15.39 -6.91
CA THR A 87 3.86 -16.01 -5.61
C THR A 87 4.64 -15.07 -4.69
N THR A 88 4.27 -13.79 -4.64
CA THR A 88 4.97 -12.74 -3.88
C THR A 88 4.07 -12.17 -2.78
N ASP A 89 4.64 -11.61 -1.71
CA ASP A 89 3.85 -11.03 -0.60
C ASP A 89 3.09 -9.76 -1.03
N VAL A 90 3.68 -8.92 -1.90
CA VAL A 90 3.09 -7.66 -2.39
C VAL A 90 3.26 -7.47 -3.90
N VAL A 91 2.16 -7.16 -4.58
CA VAL A 91 2.15 -6.80 -6.02
C VAL A 91 1.93 -5.31 -6.17
N ALA A 92 2.88 -4.61 -6.80
CA ALA A 92 2.85 -3.15 -6.95
C ALA A 92 2.60 -2.72 -8.39
N PHE A 93 1.62 -1.84 -8.58
CA PHE A 93 1.30 -1.18 -9.84
C PHE A 93 1.64 0.31 -9.70
N SER A 94 2.63 0.78 -10.46
CA SER A 94 3.07 2.19 -10.44
C SER A 94 2.64 2.94 -11.70
N ARG A 95 2.15 4.18 -11.50
CA ARG A 95 1.84 5.16 -12.55
C ARG A 95 2.83 6.32 -12.48
N ALA A 96 4.05 6.08 -12.97
CA ALA A 96 4.96 7.16 -13.34
C ALA A 96 4.49 7.86 -14.61
N LYS A 97 5.03 9.05 -14.92
CA LYS A 97 4.70 9.78 -16.15
C LYS A 97 5.33 9.13 -17.39
N GLY A 98 4.67 8.10 -17.91
CA GLY A 98 5.03 7.43 -19.16
C GLY A 98 5.74 6.08 -19.02
N ILE A 99 5.97 5.60 -17.80
CA ILE A 99 6.58 4.28 -17.55
C ILE A 99 5.71 3.48 -16.57
N TYR A 100 5.12 2.39 -17.03
CA TYR A 100 4.52 1.38 -16.15
C TYR A 100 5.63 0.42 -15.69
N GLY A 101 5.77 0.22 -14.38
CA GLY A 101 6.78 -0.69 -13.81
C GLY A 101 8.18 -0.09 -13.59
N GLY A 102 8.33 1.24 -13.60
CA GLY A 102 9.62 1.92 -13.45
C GLY A 102 10.10 2.19 -12.01
N VAL A 103 9.27 1.94 -10.99
CA VAL A 103 9.58 2.27 -9.59
C VAL A 103 10.19 1.06 -8.88
N ASN A 104 11.45 1.17 -8.46
CA ASN A 104 12.02 0.23 -7.48
C ASN A 104 11.44 0.51 -6.09
N LEU A 105 10.95 -0.53 -5.42
CA LEU A 105 10.35 -0.49 -4.09
C LEU A 105 11.09 -1.37 -3.07
N ASP A 106 12.16 -2.06 -3.46
CA ASP A 106 13.05 -2.74 -2.53
C ASP A 106 13.70 -1.73 -1.57
N GLY A 107 13.82 -2.08 -0.29
CA GLY A 107 14.30 -1.15 0.73
C GLY A 107 13.26 -0.11 1.16
N THR A 108 11.98 -0.34 0.87
CA THR A 108 10.86 0.49 1.35
C THR A 108 10.30 -0.03 2.67
N ALA A 109 10.18 0.84 3.66
CA ALA A 109 9.38 0.61 4.85
C ALA A 109 8.00 1.27 4.71
N VAL A 110 6.95 0.51 5.02
CA VAL A 110 5.57 0.98 5.14
C VAL A 110 5.15 0.82 6.60
N THR A 111 5.07 1.92 7.35
CA THR A 111 4.89 1.92 8.81
C THR A 111 3.58 2.59 9.20
N VAL A 112 2.87 2.06 10.20
CA VAL A 112 1.61 2.63 10.73
C VAL A 112 1.83 4.09 11.14
N ASN A 113 0.87 4.96 10.81
CA ASN A 113 0.87 6.36 11.21
C ASN A 113 -0.22 6.62 12.26
N ASP A 114 0.06 6.28 13.51
CA ASP A 114 -0.87 6.39 14.64
C ASP A 114 -1.38 7.81 14.87
N GLU A 115 -0.55 8.83 14.56
CA GLU A 115 -0.98 10.22 14.65
C GLU A 115 -2.09 10.50 13.63
N TRP A 116 -1.98 9.99 12.40
CA TRP A 116 -2.94 10.28 11.34
C TRP A 116 -4.19 9.40 11.47
N ASN A 117 -4.04 8.17 11.96
CA ASN A 117 -5.17 7.37 12.48
C ASN A 117 -5.94 8.15 13.57
N LYS A 118 -5.23 8.64 14.61
CA LYS A 118 -5.83 9.39 15.73
C LYS A 118 -6.49 10.69 15.29
N ARG A 119 -5.85 11.46 14.39
CA ARG A 119 -6.40 12.71 13.83
C ARG A 119 -7.65 12.44 12.97
N TYR A 120 -7.70 11.33 12.24
CA TYR A 120 -8.82 11.00 11.36
C TYR A 120 -10.02 10.37 12.10
N TYR A 121 -9.78 9.54 13.11
CA TYR A 121 -10.84 8.87 13.89
C TYR A 121 -11.17 9.55 15.24
N GLY A 122 -10.53 10.67 15.57
CA GLY A 122 -10.76 11.46 16.79
C GLY A 122 -10.27 10.82 18.10
N LYS A 123 -9.91 9.54 18.09
CA LYS A 123 -9.39 8.74 19.21
C LYS A 123 -8.24 7.86 18.73
N ALA A 124 -7.38 7.41 19.64
CA ALA A 124 -6.33 6.44 19.29
C ALA A 124 -6.96 5.10 18.87
N VAL A 125 -6.53 4.56 17.74
CA VAL A 125 -6.97 3.29 17.16
C VAL A 125 -5.84 2.63 16.37
N THR A 126 -5.78 1.30 16.43
CA THR A 126 -4.83 0.50 15.63
C THR A 126 -5.41 0.16 14.26
N PRO A 127 -4.59 -0.28 13.28
CA PRO A 127 -5.11 -0.84 12.03
C PRO A 127 -6.08 -2.00 12.25
N THR A 128 -5.87 -2.81 13.29
CA THR A 128 -6.76 -3.92 13.68
C THR A 128 -8.14 -3.41 14.13
N ASP A 129 -8.21 -2.27 14.82
CA ASP A 129 -9.49 -1.64 15.20
C ASP A 129 -10.26 -1.12 13.98
N ILE A 130 -9.52 -0.59 13.00
CA ILE A 130 -10.05 0.03 11.78
C ILE A 130 -10.52 -1.02 10.76
N LEU A 131 -9.68 -2.01 10.46
CA LEU A 131 -9.83 -2.91 9.30
C LEU A 131 -10.48 -4.26 9.68
N VAL A 132 -10.10 -4.82 10.84
CA VAL A 132 -10.54 -6.16 11.26
C VAL A 132 -11.76 -6.07 12.16
N ARG A 133 -11.68 -5.30 13.26
CA ARG A 133 -12.78 -5.12 14.22
C ARG A 133 -13.85 -4.14 13.73
N ARG A 134 -13.49 -3.24 12.82
CA ARG A 134 -14.33 -2.16 12.27
C ARG A 134 -15.04 -1.35 13.38
N SER A 135 -14.34 -1.12 14.50
CA SER A 135 -14.85 -0.44 15.70
C SER A 135 -14.82 1.10 15.60
N VAL A 136 -14.51 1.60 14.40
CA VAL A 136 -14.54 3.00 14.00
C VAL A 136 -14.98 3.15 12.55
N MET A 137 -15.69 4.24 12.29
CA MET A 137 -16.06 4.72 10.96
C MET A 137 -15.84 6.23 10.91
N ASN A 138 -15.66 6.78 9.71
CA ASN A 138 -15.68 8.22 9.45
C ASN A 138 -16.35 8.42 8.08
N PRO A 139 -17.42 9.24 7.96
CA PRO A 139 -18.10 9.47 6.68
C PRO A 139 -17.17 9.98 5.55
N ASN A 140 -16.06 10.63 5.89
CA ASN A 140 -15.04 11.04 4.92
C ASN A 140 -14.34 9.86 4.21
N ALA A 141 -14.61 8.61 4.59
CA ALA A 141 -14.13 7.41 3.92
C ALA A 141 -15.07 6.93 2.79
N GLU A 142 -16.36 7.26 2.84
CA GLU A 142 -17.41 6.65 2.01
C GLU A 142 -17.06 6.68 0.52
N LYS A 143 -16.78 7.87 -0.03
CA LYS A 143 -16.41 8.05 -1.44
C LYS A 143 -15.13 7.30 -1.87
N LEU A 144 -14.18 7.07 -0.95
CA LEU A 144 -12.99 6.27 -1.25
C LEU A 144 -13.35 4.78 -1.32
N LEU A 145 -14.17 4.31 -0.39
CA LEU A 145 -14.64 2.92 -0.32
C LEU A 145 -15.53 2.58 -1.54
N GLU A 146 -16.41 3.51 -1.96
CA GLU A 146 -17.22 3.39 -3.18
C GLU A 146 -16.38 3.22 -4.45
N ILE A 147 -15.39 4.11 -4.66
CA ILE A 147 -14.52 4.08 -5.85
C ILE A 147 -13.72 2.77 -5.91
N ILE A 148 -13.22 2.31 -4.77
CA ILE A 148 -12.43 1.06 -4.68
C ILE A 148 -13.32 -0.18 -4.84
N ALA A 149 -14.54 -0.17 -4.30
CA ALA A 149 -15.52 -1.23 -4.54
C ALA A 149 -15.89 -1.33 -6.03
N GLN A 150 -16.18 -0.21 -6.69
CA GLN A 150 -16.47 -0.16 -8.13
C GLN A 150 -15.29 -0.64 -8.99
N ALA A 151 -14.06 -0.30 -8.60
CA ALA A 151 -12.85 -0.75 -9.29
C ALA A 151 -12.56 -2.26 -9.12
N SER A 152 -13.13 -2.91 -8.09
CA SER A 152 -12.86 -4.31 -7.71
C SER A 152 -13.92 -5.32 -8.21
N ILE A 153 -14.80 -4.89 -9.13
CA ILE A 153 -15.91 -5.70 -9.69
C ILE A 153 -15.58 -6.19 -11.13
N LYS A 154 -14.30 -6.14 -11.53
CA LYS A 154 -13.79 -6.58 -12.83
C LYS A 154 -12.67 -7.61 -12.70
#